data_AF-A0A8X8GAS3-F1
#
_entry.id   AF-A0A8X8GAS3-F1
#
_cell.length_a   1.000
_cell.length_b   1.000
_cell.length_c   1.000
_cell.angle_alpha   90.00
_cell.angle_beta   90.00
_cell.angle_gamma   90.00
#
_symmetry.space_group_name_H-M   'P 1'
#
loop_
_entity.id
_entity.type
_entity.pdbx_description
1 polymer ?
#
loop_
_entity_poly.entity_id
_entity_poly.type
_entity_poly.pdbx_seq_one_letter_code
_entity_poly.pdbx_strand_id
1 'polypeptide(L)'
;MILSPVDRFLQRSGAQFSRGLVALVDLSVRRATWMLAAIVLATLLALGYSVGHFSVDTDTSHALSRDLPFQKREVAYQKAFPQDKNTIVVVLQGADRNLTDTAVDRLSTWLRARPQSFHDVYVPGGGPFFQRNGLLYLSPKEVQDFANRITDAQPLIARLSAEPSLNGLSSLLSMAIGQRLTNGVQLPGLTAIFSALDRALTAQMQGKPYTISW
;
A
#
# COMPACT_ATOMS: atom_id res chain seq x y z
N MET A 1 -40.33 63.46 32.90
CA MET A 1 -39.23 62.50 32.67
C MET A 1 -38.86 62.57 31.20
N ILE A 2 -37.82 63.34 30.86
CA ILE A 2 -37.45 63.70 29.48
C ILE A 2 -36.49 62.62 28.98
N LEU A 3 -36.95 61.78 28.04
CA LEU A 3 -36.12 60.75 27.41
C LEU A 3 -34.88 61.37 26.77
N SER A 4 -33.72 60.75 26.97
CA SER A 4 -32.46 61.22 26.42
C SER A 4 -32.53 61.27 24.87
N PRO A 5 -31.78 62.15 24.20
CA PRO A 5 -31.75 62.19 22.73
C PRO A 5 -31.33 60.85 22.10
N VAL A 6 -30.59 60.00 22.82
CA VAL A 6 -30.18 58.66 22.39
C VAL A 6 -31.36 57.68 22.36
N ASP A 7 -32.24 57.72 23.36
CA ASP A 7 -33.42 56.83 23.42
C ASP A 7 -34.42 57.10 22.29
N ARG A 8 -34.57 58.38 21.90
CA ARG A 8 -35.39 58.79 20.75
C ARG A 8 -34.80 58.34 19.42
N PHE A 9 -33.48 58.27 19.30
CA PHE A 9 -32.81 57.76 18.09
C PHE A 9 -33.00 56.25 17.96
N LEU A 10 -32.80 55.48 19.04
CA LEU A 10 -32.99 54.03 19.05
C LEU A 10 -34.45 53.63 18.78
N GLN A 11 -35.43 54.34 19.36
CA GLN A 11 -36.84 54.09 19.07
C GLN A 11 -37.22 54.41 17.61
N ARG A 12 -36.67 55.48 17.02
CA ARG A 12 -36.93 55.83 15.61
C ARG A 12 -36.32 54.80 14.66
N SER A 13 -35.06 54.42 14.89
CA SER A 13 -34.38 53.40 14.08
C SER A 13 -35.04 52.03 14.22
N GLY A 14 -35.46 51.64 15.43
CA GLY A 14 -36.23 50.41 15.67
C GLY A 14 -37.61 50.42 14.99
N ALA A 15 -38.32 51.55 15.04
CA ALA A 15 -39.62 51.70 14.37
C ALA A 15 -39.50 51.74 12.84
N GLN A 16 -38.40 52.27 12.30
CA GLN A 16 -38.11 52.24 10.86
C GLN A 16 -37.76 50.82 10.39
N PHE A 17 -36.97 50.09 11.18
CA PHE A 17 -36.61 48.70 10.89
C PHE A 17 -37.83 47.77 10.94
N SER A 18 -38.68 47.92 11.97
CA SER A 18 -39.91 47.13 12.09
C SER A 18 -40.90 47.45 10.97
N ARG A 19 -41.07 48.72 10.58
CA ARG A 19 -41.88 49.10 9.41
C ARG A 19 -41.31 48.54 8.11
N GLY A 20 -39.98 48.51 7.97
CA GLY A 20 -39.30 47.88 6.84
C GLY A 20 -39.62 46.39 6.74
N LEU A 21 -39.52 45.65 7.85
CA LEU A 21 -39.87 44.23 7.91
C LEU A 21 -41.36 43.99 7.62
N VAL A 22 -42.25 44.76 8.24
CA VAL A 22 -43.70 44.65 8.02
C VAL A 22 -44.05 44.94 6.55
N ALA A 23 -43.46 45.98 5.95
CA ALA A 23 -43.66 46.27 4.53
C ALA A 23 -43.14 45.14 3.62
N LEU A 24 -42.02 44.50 3.96
CA LEU A 24 -41.45 43.37 3.21
C LEU A 24 -42.35 42.13 3.32
N VAL A 25 -42.90 41.87 4.51
CA VAL A 25 -43.87 40.79 4.76
C VAL A 25 -45.18 41.06 4.01
N ASP A 26 -45.74 42.27 4.11
CA ASP A 26 -46.97 42.64 3.41
C ASP A 26 -46.80 42.57 1.88
N LEU A 27 -45.64 42.99 1.36
CA LEU A 27 -45.31 42.85 -0.06
C LEU A 27 -45.22 41.37 -0.47
N SER A 28 -44.66 40.53 0.40
CA SER A 28 -44.54 39.08 0.20
C SER A 28 -45.90 38.39 0.21
N VAL A 29 -46.80 38.78 1.11
CA VAL A 29 -48.18 38.26 1.21
C VAL A 29 -49.02 38.73 0.02
N ARG A 30 -48.95 40.03 -0.33
CA ARG A 30 -49.73 40.62 -1.43
C ARG A 30 -49.30 40.09 -2.81
N ARG A 31 -48.06 39.64 -2.95
CA ARG A 31 -47.51 39.02 -4.18
C ARG A 31 -47.07 37.56 -3.94
N ALA A 32 -47.83 36.82 -3.14
CA ALA A 32 -47.49 35.45 -2.75
C ALA A 32 -47.17 34.51 -3.93
N THR A 33 -47.91 34.61 -5.04
CA THR A 33 -47.69 33.77 -6.23
C THR A 33 -46.36 34.08 -6.93
N TRP A 34 -46.01 35.36 -7.06
CA TRP A 34 -44.72 35.79 -7.62
C TRP A 34 -43.55 35.45 -6.70
N MET A 35 -43.75 35.59 -5.38
CA MET A 35 -42.75 35.22 -4.38
C MET A 35 -42.47 33.71 -4.43
N LEU A 36 -43.53 32.89 -4.51
CA LEU A 36 -43.40 31.44 -4.64
C LEU A 36 -42.70 31.05 -5.95
N ALA A 37 -43.06 31.66 -7.08
CA ALA A 37 -42.37 31.44 -8.35
C ALA A 37 -40.88 31.80 -8.28
N ALA A 38 -40.53 32.92 -7.65
CA ALA A 38 -39.15 33.34 -7.45
C ALA A 38 -38.35 32.37 -6.57
N ILE A 39 -38.95 31.88 -5.47
CA ILE A 39 -38.33 30.88 -4.59
C ILE A 39 -38.10 29.56 -5.33
N VAL A 40 -39.10 29.09 -6.09
CA VAL A 40 -38.98 27.88 -6.90
C VAL A 40 -37.88 28.03 -7.94
N LEU A 41 -37.84 29.15 -8.65
CA LEU A 41 -36.79 29.43 -9.63
C LEU A 41 -35.41 29.49 -8.98
N ALA A 42 -35.25 30.19 -7.86
CA ALA A 42 -34.00 30.26 -7.11
C ALA A 42 -33.56 28.87 -6.62
N THR A 43 -34.50 28.03 -6.17
CA THR A 43 -34.23 26.66 -5.75
C THR A 43 -33.78 25.80 -6.93
N LEU A 44 -34.43 25.91 -8.09
CA LEU A 44 -34.03 25.18 -9.30
C LEU A 44 -32.66 25.63 -9.80
N LEU A 45 -32.35 26.92 -9.76
CA LEU A 45 -31.04 27.45 -10.10
C LEU A 45 -29.97 26.96 -9.13
N ALA A 46 -30.23 27.00 -7.82
CA ALA A 46 -29.33 26.48 -6.79
C ALA A 46 -29.10 24.97 -6.93
N LEU A 47 -30.14 24.21 -7.26
CA LEU A 47 -30.05 22.78 -7.53
C LEU A 47 -29.23 22.51 -8.79
N GLY A 48 -29.50 23.21 -9.90
CA GLY A 48 -28.74 23.08 -11.14
C GLY A 48 -27.26 23.44 -10.96
N TYR A 49 -26.99 24.50 -10.20
CA TYR A 49 -25.63 24.87 -9.83
C TYR A 49 -24.96 23.80 -8.98
N SER A 50 -25.66 23.28 -7.96
CA SER A 50 -25.14 22.25 -7.07
C SER A 50 -24.85 20.95 -7.85
N VAL A 51 -25.77 20.48 -8.70
CA VAL A 51 -25.53 19.29 -9.54
C VAL A 51 -24.31 19.47 -10.46
N GLY A 52 -24.07 20.68 -10.98
CA GLY A 52 -22.93 20.96 -11.85
C GLY A 52 -21.59 21.19 -11.12
N HIS A 53 -21.61 21.64 -9.86
CA HIS A 53 -20.40 22.06 -9.13
C HIS A 53 -20.12 21.26 -7.86
N PHE A 54 -20.97 20.28 -7.52
CA PHE A 54 -20.76 19.42 -6.38
C PHE A 54 -19.59 18.48 -6.67
N SER A 55 -18.43 18.81 -6.12
CA SER A 55 -17.24 17.96 -6.11
C SER A 55 -16.96 17.55 -4.67
N VAL A 56 -16.79 16.25 -4.45
CA VAL A 56 -16.35 15.72 -3.15
C VAL A 56 -14.84 15.66 -3.16
N ASP A 57 -14.21 16.50 -2.34
CA ASP A 57 -12.77 16.44 -2.13
C ASP A 57 -12.45 15.39 -1.06
N THR A 58 -11.67 14.36 -1.43
CA THR A 58 -11.24 13.30 -0.50
C THR A 58 -9.82 13.56 0.01
N ASP A 59 -9.18 14.64 -0.44
CA ASP A 59 -7.84 15.01 0.01
C ASP A 59 -7.89 15.66 1.40
N THR A 60 -7.42 14.93 2.41
CA THR A 60 -7.37 15.41 3.79
C THR A 60 -6.40 16.57 4.00
N SER A 61 -5.44 16.79 3.08
CA SER A 61 -4.51 17.91 3.15
C SER A 61 -5.21 19.26 2.96
N HIS A 62 -6.34 19.28 2.24
CA HIS A 62 -7.13 20.48 1.98
C HIS A 62 -7.99 20.90 3.19
N ALA A 63 -8.13 20.05 4.19
CA ALA A 63 -8.84 20.39 5.43
C ALA A 63 -8.04 21.38 6.31
N LEU A 64 -6.73 21.49 6.09
CA LEU A 64 -5.82 22.33 6.86
C LEU A 64 -5.24 23.45 5.98
N SER A 65 -4.87 24.57 6.60
CA SER A 65 -4.30 25.71 5.87
C SER A 65 -3.01 25.34 5.13
N ARG A 66 -2.95 25.74 3.86
CA ARG A 66 -1.77 25.59 3.00
C ARG A 66 -0.52 26.33 3.48
N ASP A 67 -0.68 27.26 4.41
CA ASP A 67 0.43 28.04 4.95
C ASP A 67 1.23 27.35 6.05
N LEU A 68 0.78 26.17 6.50
CA LEU A 68 1.47 25.42 7.55
C LEU A 68 2.87 24.96 7.08
N PRO A 69 3.90 25.04 7.95
CA PRO A 69 5.27 24.69 7.58
C PRO A 69 5.46 23.28 7.04
N PHE A 70 4.65 22.30 7.46
CA PHE A 70 4.74 20.94 6.93
C PHE A 70 4.12 20.81 5.54
N GLN A 71 3.04 21.55 5.24
CA GLN A 71 2.44 21.55 3.89
C GLN A 71 3.39 22.17 2.86
N LYS A 72 4.08 23.25 3.21
CA LYS A 72 5.10 23.86 2.34
C LYS A 72 6.23 22.86 2.02
N ARG A 73 6.64 22.06 3.02
CA ARG A 73 7.66 21.01 2.84
C ARG A 73 7.13 19.85 2.00
N GLU A 74 5.90 19.42 2.22
CA GLU A 74 5.25 18.37 1.43
C GLU A 74 5.15 18.76 -0.04
N VAL A 75 4.70 19.98 -0.33
CA VAL A 75 4.65 20.52 -1.70
C VAL A 75 6.04 20.59 -2.32
N ALA A 76 7.05 21.02 -1.56
CA ALA A 76 8.44 21.05 -2.05
C ALA A 76 8.99 19.64 -2.32
N TYR A 77 8.68 18.67 -1.46
CA TYR A 77 9.05 17.26 -1.61
C TYR A 77 8.41 16.66 -2.87
N GLN A 78 7.09 16.79 -3.02
CA GLN A 78 6.37 16.27 -4.20
C GLN A 78 6.84 16.93 -5.51
N LYS A 79 7.30 18.19 -5.46
CA LYS A 79 7.89 18.87 -6.62
C LYS A 79 9.28 18.33 -6.97
N ALA A 80 10.08 17.97 -5.96
CA ALA A 80 11.42 17.40 -6.15
C ALA A 80 11.38 15.91 -6.54
N PHE A 81 10.38 15.17 -6.08
CA PHE A 81 10.20 13.73 -6.29
C PHE A 81 8.82 13.44 -6.90
N PRO A 82 8.55 13.87 -8.14
CA PRO A 82 7.24 13.73 -8.76
C PRO A 82 6.82 12.26 -8.93
N GLN A 83 7.79 11.32 -9.01
CA GLN A 83 7.52 9.89 -9.11
C GLN A 83 6.95 9.27 -7.82
N ASP A 84 7.16 9.90 -6.66
CA ASP A 84 6.61 9.42 -5.39
C ASP A 84 5.14 9.86 -5.21
N LYS A 85 4.72 10.84 -6.02
CA LYS A 85 3.35 11.33 -6.03
C LYS A 85 2.45 10.27 -6.67
N ASN A 86 1.38 9.90 -5.97
CA ASN A 86 0.40 8.89 -6.40
C ASN A 86 0.99 7.48 -6.57
N THR A 87 2.09 7.16 -5.88
CA THR A 87 2.63 5.79 -5.86
C THR A 87 1.68 4.85 -5.15
N ILE A 88 1.36 3.73 -5.80
CA ILE A 88 0.55 2.66 -5.23
C ILE A 88 1.49 1.57 -4.71
N VAL A 89 1.37 1.26 -3.41
CA VAL A 89 2.09 0.15 -2.80
C VAL A 89 1.20 -1.09 -2.82
N VAL A 90 1.68 -2.14 -3.50
CA VAL A 90 1.01 -3.44 -3.56
C VAL A 90 1.80 -4.44 -2.72
N VAL A 91 1.13 -5.03 -1.72
CA VAL A 91 1.73 -6.02 -0.83
C VAL A 91 1.18 -7.40 -1.16
N LEU A 92 2.07 -8.34 -1.46
CA LEU A 92 1.72 -9.74 -1.70
C LEU A 92 2.06 -10.55 -0.46
N GLN A 93 1.08 -11.30 0.05
CA GLN A 93 1.26 -12.20 1.18
C GLN A 93 0.95 -13.62 0.75
N GLY A 94 1.91 -14.52 0.95
CA GLY A 94 1.77 -15.95 0.72
C GLY A 94 2.28 -16.77 1.91
N ALA A 95 1.92 -18.05 1.95
CA ALA A 95 2.37 -18.97 3.00
C ALA A 95 3.85 -19.36 2.87
N ASP A 96 4.42 -19.21 1.67
CA ASP A 96 5.78 -19.57 1.33
C ASP A 96 6.50 -18.39 0.66
N ARG A 97 7.78 -18.19 1.00
CA ARG A 97 8.58 -17.08 0.49
C ARG A 97 8.86 -17.21 -1.01
N ASN A 98 9.26 -18.39 -1.47
CA ASN A 98 9.64 -18.61 -2.87
C ASN A 98 8.42 -18.45 -3.81
N LEU A 99 7.25 -18.94 -3.38
CA LEU A 99 5.99 -18.71 -4.10
C LEU A 99 5.61 -17.23 -4.14
N THR A 100 5.80 -16.51 -3.04
CA THR A 100 5.52 -15.08 -2.96
C THR A 100 6.45 -14.29 -3.87
N ASP A 101 7.76 -14.58 -3.85
CA ASP A 101 8.76 -13.93 -4.70
C ASP A 101 8.45 -14.18 -6.19
N THR A 102 8.10 -15.41 -6.56
CA THR A 102 7.67 -15.75 -7.93
C THR A 102 6.41 -14.98 -8.33
N ALA A 103 5.45 -14.81 -7.42
CA ALA A 103 4.23 -14.05 -7.69
C ALA A 103 4.52 -12.55 -7.87
N VAL A 104 5.43 -11.99 -7.07
CA VAL A 104 5.91 -10.60 -7.20
C VAL A 104 6.59 -10.40 -8.56
N ASP A 105 7.45 -11.31 -8.98
CA ASP A 105 8.14 -11.24 -10.27
C ASP A 105 7.16 -11.31 -11.45
N ARG A 106 6.15 -12.20 -11.37
CA ARG A 106 5.09 -12.29 -12.39
C ARG A 106 4.24 -11.03 -12.45
N LEU A 107 3.82 -10.51 -11.30
CA LEU A 107 3.00 -9.29 -11.24
C LEU A 107 3.78 -8.08 -11.75
N SER A 108 5.03 -7.92 -11.31
CA SER A 108 5.86 -6.78 -11.74
C SER A 108 6.12 -6.82 -13.25
N THR A 109 6.33 -8.00 -13.82
CA THR A 109 6.47 -8.18 -15.28
C THR A 109 5.17 -7.83 -16.01
N TRP A 110 4.02 -8.26 -15.50
CA TRP A 110 2.71 -7.95 -16.07
C TRP A 110 2.38 -6.45 -16.04
N LEU A 111 2.75 -5.76 -14.96
CA LEU A 111 2.57 -4.31 -14.81
C LEU A 111 3.49 -3.53 -15.75
N ARG A 112 4.78 -3.90 -15.83
CA ARG A 112 5.76 -3.28 -16.75
C ARG A 112 5.37 -3.41 -18.21
N ALA A 113 4.64 -4.46 -18.59
CA ALA A 113 4.12 -4.65 -19.94
C ALA A 113 2.99 -3.65 -20.32
N ARG A 114 2.55 -2.78 -19.38
CA ARG A 114 1.47 -1.79 -19.59
C ARG A 114 1.94 -0.36 -19.29
N PRO A 115 2.90 0.19 -20.06
CA PRO A 115 3.47 1.51 -19.81
C PRO A 115 2.46 2.66 -19.99
N GLN A 116 1.35 2.42 -20.69
CA GLN A 116 0.27 3.42 -20.85
C GLN A 116 -0.55 3.62 -19.56
N SER A 117 -0.56 2.64 -18.65
CA SER A 117 -1.29 2.71 -17.39
C SER A 117 -0.36 2.90 -16.19
N PHE A 118 0.88 2.39 -16.27
CA PHE A 118 1.86 2.46 -15.20
C PHE A 118 3.16 3.05 -15.74
N HIS A 119 3.50 4.26 -15.28
CA HIS A 119 4.71 4.95 -15.73
C HIS A 119 6.00 4.25 -15.29
N ASP A 120 6.05 3.79 -14.05
CA ASP A 120 7.19 3.06 -13.48
C ASP A 120 6.71 1.96 -12.52
N VAL A 121 7.45 0.87 -12.49
CA VAL A 121 7.15 -0.32 -11.67
C VAL A 121 8.46 -0.91 -11.15
N TYR A 122 8.67 -0.76 -9.85
CA TYR A 122 9.83 -1.29 -9.15
C TYR A 122 9.41 -2.19 -7.99
N VAL A 123 10.31 -3.09 -7.60
CA VAL A 123 10.14 -3.97 -6.44
C VAL A 123 11.14 -3.52 -5.38
N PRO A 124 10.69 -2.92 -4.27
CA PRO A 124 11.59 -2.49 -3.20
C PRO A 124 12.43 -3.66 -2.68
N GLY A 125 13.75 -3.50 -2.63
CA GLY A 125 14.68 -4.53 -2.13
C GLY A 125 14.74 -5.82 -2.97
N GLY A 126 14.14 -5.84 -4.17
CA GLY A 126 14.05 -7.02 -5.02
C GLY A 126 14.45 -6.75 -6.48
N GLY A 127 14.18 -7.74 -7.33
CA GLY A 127 14.48 -7.68 -8.76
C GLY A 127 15.93 -7.99 -9.13
N PRO A 128 16.28 -7.87 -10.44
CA PRO A 128 17.54 -8.39 -10.98
C PRO A 128 18.80 -7.79 -10.33
N PHE A 129 18.72 -6.52 -9.91
CA PHE A 129 19.83 -5.84 -9.25
C PHE A 129 20.17 -6.48 -7.90
N PHE A 130 19.18 -6.67 -7.03
CA PHE A 130 19.40 -7.28 -5.72
C PHE A 130 19.65 -8.78 -5.81
N GLN A 131 19.07 -9.48 -6.78
CA GLN A 131 19.38 -10.90 -7.05
C GLN A 131 20.86 -11.10 -7.39
N ARG A 132 21.46 -10.17 -8.15
CA ARG A 132 22.88 -10.24 -8.53
C ARG A 132 23.82 -9.72 -7.45
N ASN A 133 23.45 -8.63 -6.77
CA ASN A 133 24.33 -7.89 -5.88
C ASN A 133 24.01 -8.04 -4.39
N GLY A 134 23.03 -8.87 -4.02
CA GLY A 134 22.52 -8.97 -2.65
C GLY A 134 23.60 -9.31 -1.61
N LEU A 135 24.59 -10.13 -1.97
CA LEU A 135 25.69 -10.47 -1.08
C LEU A 135 26.60 -9.28 -0.74
N LEU A 136 26.62 -8.22 -1.57
CA LEU A 136 27.41 -7.01 -1.31
C LEU A 136 26.84 -6.15 -0.17
N TYR A 137 25.62 -6.43 0.27
CA TYR A 137 24.99 -5.77 1.41
C TYR A 137 25.28 -6.47 2.74
N LEU A 138 25.96 -7.62 2.72
CA LEU A 138 26.40 -8.34 3.90
C LEU A 138 27.75 -7.80 4.40
N SER A 139 28.02 -7.95 5.70
CA SER A 139 29.34 -7.66 6.24
C SER A 139 30.40 -8.64 5.71
N PRO A 140 31.70 -8.27 5.68
CA PRO A 140 32.76 -9.18 5.23
C PRO A 140 32.77 -10.53 5.96
N LYS A 141 32.44 -10.53 7.25
CA LYS A 141 32.32 -11.76 8.05
C LYS A 141 31.18 -12.65 7.58
N GLU A 142 30.00 -12.09 7.32
CA GLU A 142 28.83 -12.83 6.84
C GLU A 142 29.06 -13.40 5.43
N VAL A 143 29.74 -12.65 4.55
CA VAL A 143 30.13 -13.16 3.23
C VAL A 143 31.09 -14.35 3.36
N GLN A 144 32.07 -14.26 4.26
CA GLN A 144 32.99 -15.37 4.52
C GLN A 144 32.27 -16.59 5.09
N ASP A 145 31.38 -16.39 6.06
CA ASP A 145 30.59 -17.47 6.66
C ASP A 145 29.66 -18.12 5.62
N PHE A 146 29.09 -17.33 4.71
CA PHE A 146 28.30 -17.84 3.59
C PHE A 146 29.17 -18.67 2.62
N ALA A 147 30.32 -18.14 2.21
CA ALA A 147 31.24 -18.83 1.30
C ALA A 147 31.73 -20.18 1.89
N ASN A 148 32.04 -20.21 3.19
CA ASN A 148 32.41 -21.43 3.89
C ASN A 148 31.27 -22.47 3.85
N ARG A 149 30.02 -22.07 4.16
CA ARG A 149 28.86 -22.97 4.11
C ARG A 149 28.61 -23.54 2.71
N ILE A 150 28.75 -22.72 1.66
CA ILE A 150 28.60 -23.17 0.27
C ILE A 150 29.71 -24.15 -0.11
N THR A 151 30.94 -23.92 0.36
CA THR A 151 32.08 -24.82 0.14
C THR A 151 31.86 -26.17 0.82
N ASP A 152 31.42 -26.17 2.08
CA ASP A 152 31.10 -27.38 2.83
C ASP A 152 29.96 -28.19 2.17
N ALA A 153 28.99 -27.50 1.59
CA ALA A 153 27.84 -28.10 0.90
C ALA A 153 28.12 -28.49 -0.56
N GLN A 154 29.29 -28.13 -1.13
CA GLN A 154 29.58 -28.29 -2.55
C GLN A 154 29.41 -29.73 -3.09
N PRO A 155 29.83 -30.80 -2.37
CA PRO A 155 29.60 -32.18 -2.83
C PRO A 155 28.11 -32.52 -2.96
N LEU A 156 27.28 -32.02 -2.03
CA LEU A 156 25.83 -32.22 -2.06
C LEU A 156 25.19 -31.43 -3.20
N ILE A 157 25.57 -30.16 -3.37
CA ILE A 157 25.08 -29.29 -4.44
C ILE A 157 25.41 -29.89 -5.81
N ALA A 158 26.64 -30.37 -6.02
CA ALA A 158 27.09 -30.96 -7.28
C ALA A 158 26.31 -32.23 -7.67
N ARG A 159 25.90 -33.02 -6.68
CA ARG A 159 25.09 -34.22 -6.93
C ARG A 159 23.63 -33.87 -7.21
N LEU A 160 23.04 -32.92 -6.47
CA LEU A 160 21.67 -32.47 -6.70
C LEU A 160 21.50 -31.71 -8.02
N SER A 161 22.53 -30.98 -8.45
CA SER A 161 22.50 -30.30 -9.76
C SER A 161 22.59 -31.29 -10.93
N ALA A 162 23.31 -32.39 -10.77
CA ALA A 162 23.40 -33.46 -11.76
C ALA A 162 22.08 -34.26 -11.87
N GLU A 163 21.44 -34.55 -10.74
CA GLU A 163 20.18 -35.29 -10.69
C GLU A 163 19.14 -34.60 -9.81
N PRO A 164 18.44 -33.55 -10.32
CA PRO A 164 17.40 -32.84 -9.59
C PRO A 164 16.07 -33.62 -9.59
N SER A 165 16.10 -34.83 -9.06
CA SER A 165 14.94 -35.73 -8.97
C SER A 165 14.80 -36.33 -7.56
N LEU A 166 13.59 -36.79 -7.23
CA LEU A 166 13.34 -37.51 -5.97
C LEU A 166 14.21 -38.78 -5.83
N ASN A 167 14.51 -39.43 -6.96
CA ASN A 167 15.39 -40.61 -6.99
C ASN A 167 16.84 -40.23 -6.72
N GLY A 168 17.33 -39.12 -7.29
CA GLY A 168 18.66 -38.58 -7.02
C GLY A 168 18.80 -38.19 -5.55
N LEU A 169 17.82 -37.47 -5.00
CA LEU A 169 17.78 -37.09 -3.59
C LEU A 169 17.75 -38.31 -2.65
N SER A 170 16.91 -39.31 -2.94
CA SER A 170 16.81 -40.51 -2.08
C SER A 170 18.08 -41.36 -2.11
N SER A 171 18.73 -41.47 -3.28
CA SER A 171 20.02 -42.13 -3.44
C SER A 171 21.14 -41.40 -2.67
N LEU A 172 21.15 -40.07 -2.69
CA LEU A 172 22.10 -39.28 -1.91
C LEU A 172 21.90 -39.46 -0.41
N LEU A 173 20.65 -39.46 0.05
CA LEU A 173 20.34 -39.68 1.46
C LEU A 173 20.71 -41.09 1.91
N SER A 174 20.46 -42.12 1.10
CA SER A 174 20.82 -43.49 1.44
C SER A 174 22.34 -43.69 1.51
N MET A 175 23.10 -43.12 0.58
CA MET A 175 24.56 -43.11 0.62
C MET A 175 25.10 -42.35 1.84
N ALA A 176 24.52 -41.18 2.15
CA ALA A 176 24.93 -40.37 3.30
C ALA A 176 24.67 -41.07 4.64
N ILE A 177 23.53 -41.75 4.78
CA ILE A 177 23.21 -42.58 5.95
C ILE A 177 24.17 -43.78 6.03
N GLY A 178 24.41 -44.46 4.91
CA GLY A 178 25.35 -45.58 4.83
C GLY A 178 26.76 -45.18 5.29
N GLN A 179 27.30 -44.09 4.73
CA GLN A 179 28.63 -43.57 5.10
C GLN A 179 28.72 -43.11 6.56
N ARG A 180 27.66 -42.53 7.12
CA ARG A 180 27.62 -42.18 8.55
C ARG A 180 27.71 -43.42 9.45
N LEU A 181 27.05 -44.50 9.05
CA LEU A 181 27.06 -45.77 9.78
C LEU A 181 28.40 -46.52 9.67
N THR A 182 29.15 -46.34 8.57
CA THR A 182 30.43 -47.04 8.36
C THR A 182 31.67 -46.24 8.76
N ASN A 183 31.68 -44.93 8.50
CA ASN A 183 32.89 -44.08 8.62
C ASN A 183 32.73 -42.90 9.59
N GLY A 184 31.57 -42.71 10.21
CA GLY A 184 31.35 -41.67 11.24
C GLY A 184 31.40 -40.21 10.75
N VAL A 185 31.60 -39.97 9.44
CA VAL A 185 31.67 -38.62 8.86
C VAL A 185 30.27 -38.00 8.88
N GLN A 186 30.14 -36.86 9.57
CA GLN A 186 28.92 -36.07 9.59
C GLN A 186 28.92 -35.13 8.38
N LEU A 187 27.99 -35.30 7.44
CA LEU A 187 27.73 -34.30 6.41
C LEU A 187 26.94 -33.14 7.04
N PRO A 188 27.48 -31.92 7.06
CA PRO A 188 26.76 -30.74 7.53
C PRO A 188 25.47 -30.54 6.71
N GLY A 189 24.36 -30.22 7.38
CA GLY A 189 23.08 -29.93 6.71
C GLY A 189 22.12 -31.12 6.53
N LEU A 190 22.55 -32.38 6.73
CA LEU A 190 21.64 -33.55 6.68
C LEU A 190 20.46 -33.41 7.65
N THR A 191 20.69 -32.90 8.85
CA THR A 191 19.65 -32.71 9.87
C THR A 191 18.55 -31.74 9.40
N ALA A 192 18.92 -30.70 8.65
CA ALA A 192 17.97 -29.76 8.08
C ALA A 192 17.13 -30.42 6.98
N ILE A 193 17.74 -31.28 6.16
CA ILE A 193 17.03 -32.01 5.10
C ILE A 193 16.06 -33.03 5.70
N PHE A 194 16.50 -33.83 6.69
CA PHE A 194 15.62 -34.80 7.36
C PHE A 194 14.44 -34.13 8.06
N SER A 195 14.67 -33.00 8.75
CA SER A 195 13.58 -32.26 9.40
C SER A 195 12.62 -31.59 8.41
N ALA A 196 13.09 -31.22 7.21
CA ALA A 196 12.22 -30.74 6.14
C ALA A 196 11.37 -31.87 5.53
N LEU A 197 11.96 -33.06 5.33
CA LEU A 197 11.24 -34.26 4.88
C LEU A 197 10.20 -34.74 5.89
N ASP A 198 10.54 -34.76 7.18
CA ASP A 198 9.61 -35.13 8.26
C ASP A 198 8.37 -34.22 8.29
N ARG A 199 8.58 -32.91 8.15
CA ARG A 199 7.49 -31.93 8.05
C ARG A 199 6.64 -32.14 6.80
N ALA A 200 7.26 -32.41 5.66
CA ALA A 200 6.55 -32.69 4.41
C ALA A 200 5.70 -33.96 4.49
N LEU A 201 6.28 -35.05 5.01
CA LEU A 201 5.57 -36.33 5.19
C LEU A 201 4.41 -36.17 6.18
N THR A 202 4.63 -35.49 7.30
CA THR A 202 3.57 -35.22 8.29
C THR A 202 2.43 -34.39 7.70
N ALA A 203 2.73 -33.34 6.92
CA ALA A 203 1.71 -32.54 6.27
C ALA A 203 0.92 -33.35 5.22
N GLN A 204 1.60 -34.19 4.44
CA GLN A 204 0.96 -35.07 3.46
C GLN A 204 0.06 -36.12 4.13
N MET A 205 0.48 -36.72 5.24
CA MET A 205 -0.35 -37.64 6.04
C MET A 205 -1.61 -36.95 6.59
N GLN A 206 -1.56 -35.63 6.82
CA GLN A 206 -2.70 -34.81 7.24
C GLN A 206 -3.55 -34.31 6.04
N GLY A 207 -3.22 -34.71 4.81
CA GLY A 207 -3.91 -34.25 3.60
C GLY A 207 -3.69 -32.77 3.27
N LYS A 208 -2.64 -32.14 3.83
CA LYS A 208 -2.31 -30.73 3.58
C LYS A 208 -1.23 -30.61 2.52
N PRO A 209 -1.40 -29.74 1.51
CA PRO A 209 -0.32 -29.44 0.58
C PRO A 209 0.84 -28.78 1.34
N TYR A 210 2.05 -29.31 1.16
CA TYR A 210 3.27 -28.75 1.75
C TYR A 210 4.33 -28.59 0.67
N THR A 211 4.85 -27.37 0.58
CA THR A 211 5.98 -27.06 -0.31
C THR A 211 7.19 -26.89 0.58
N ILE A 212 8.30 -27.53 0.21
CA ILE A 212 9.52 -27.41 1.00
C ILE A 212 10.25 -26.14 0.56
N SER A 213 10.39 -25.21 1.51
CA SER A 213 11.06 -23.92 1.35
C SER A 213 12.56 -24.09 1.60
N TRP A 214 13.29 -24.65 0.64
CA TRP A 214 14.75 -24.70 0.64
C TRP A 214 15.33 -23.90 -0.53
#